data_AF-A0A8B5WND9-F1
#
_entry.id   AF-A0A8B5WND9-F1
#
_cell.length_a   1.000
_cell.length_b   1.000
_cell.length_c   1.000
_cell.angle_alpha   90.00
_cell.angle_beta   90.00
_cell.angle_gamma   90.00
#
_symmetry.space_group_name_H-M   'P 1'
#
loop_
_entity.id
_entity.type
_entity.pdbx_description
1 polymer ?
#
loop_
_entity_poly.entity_id
_entity_poly.type
_entity_poly.pdbx_seq_one_letter_code
_entity_poly.pdbx_strand_id
1 'polypeptide(L)'
;MELYTVVKQECCTVDLTASSKDEVLKTLAELAARHPAVAAVGADTVYQKLSTREAQGSTGFGNGIALPHARIEGLTEFIVALAVAPRGVEFNAMDKKKCRLIVTILGPAEQVTEHLKVLAAVSRILGNATTRTELINAPSATALHESFVRRVAGAEPGASDQRKMKLLVLILYLEDMLYDVMEFFLQEGIDGATILDGAGMGEYVSNVPLFAEFIGFMQEKKNHSKTIIALVPEEREKRIIDGLESITGDMDTKQGAMVITLDVSFYKGSMRMM
;
A
#
# COMPACT_ATOMS: atom_id res chain seq x y z
N MET A 1 11.96 11.14 -3.53
CA MET A 1 11.56 12.43 -2.93
C MET A 1 11.07 12.13 -1.52
N GLU A 2 11.69 12.75 -0.54
CA GLU A 2 11.33 12.64 0.87
C GLU A 2 9.99 13.36 1.09
N LEU A 3 8.90 12.67 1.39
CA LEU A 3 7.59 13.30 1.56
C LEU A 3 7.53 14.27 2.76
N TYR A 4 8.50 14.22 3.70
CA TYR A 4 8.52 15.15 4.83
C TYR A 4 8.94 16.57 4.42
N THR A 5 9.66 16.73 3.31
CA THR A 5 10.15 18.05 2.89
C THR A 5 9.07 18.91 2.26
N VAL A 6 8.00 18.28 1.75
CA VAL A 6 6.89 18.94 1.03
C VAL A 6 5.77 19.43 1.93
N VAL A 7 5.78 19.08 3.22
CA VAL A 7 4.79 19.55 4.20
C VAL A 7 5.46 20.64 5.04
N LYS A 8 4.98 21.88 4.94
CA LYS A 8 5.44 22.99 5.80
C LYS A 8 4.40 23.33 6.85
N GLN A 9 4.87 23.69 8.04
CA GLN A 9 4.00 24.05 9.16
C GLN A 9 3.10 25.24 8.82
N GLU A 10 3.57 26.23 8.04
CA GLU A 10 2.74 27.36 7.62
C GLU A 10 1.52 26.97 6.76
N CYS A 11 1.61 25.82 6.08
CA CYS A 11 0.55 25.24 5.25
C CYS A 11 -0.38 24.30 6.05
N CYS A 12 -0.36 24.37 7.38
CA CYS A 12 -1.18 23.55 8.27
C CYS A 12 -2.19 24.41 9.05
N THR A 13 -3.41 23.92 9.24
CA THR A 13 -4.42 24.51 10.13
C THR A 13 -5.28 23.44 10.80
N VAL A 14 -5.70 23.69 12.04
CA VAL A 14 -6.64 22.81 12.77
C VAL A 14 -8.05 23.39 12.87
N ASP A 15 -8.26 24.59 12.32
CA ASP A 15 -9.52 25.35 12.43
C ASP A 15 -9.99 25.85 11.06
N LEU A 16 -10.15 24.91 10.12
CA LEU A 16 -10.76 25.21 8.83
C LEU A 16 -12.25 25.44 9.01
N THR A 17 -12.69 26.68 8.80
CA THR A 17 -14.09 27.08 8.81
C THR A 17 -14.55 27.35 7.38
N ALA A 18 -15.43 26.49 6.87
CA ALA A 18 -16.04 26.64 5.56
C ALA A 18 -17.41 25.98 5.57
N SER A 19 -18.35 26.56 4.84
CA SER A 19 -19.74 26.10 4.74
C SER A 19 -20.02 25.34 3.44
N SER A 20 -19.13 25.47 2.45
CA SER A 20 -19.25 24.83 1.15
C SER A 20 -17.92 24.26 0.67
N LYS A 21 -18.00 23.32 -0.27
CA LYS A 21 -16.84 22.77 -0.97
C LYS A 21 -16.01 23.86 -1.68
N ASP A 22 -16.67 24.85 -2.27
CA ASP A 22 -16.01 25.96 -2.97
C ASP A 22 -15.18 26.82 -2.01
N GLU A 23 -15.76 27.17 -0.85
CA GLU A 23 -15.06 27.89 0.21
C GLU A 23 -13.87 27.09 0.73
N VAL A 24 -14.01 25.77 0.92
CA VAL A 24 -12.89 24.90 1.29
C VAL A 24 -11.75 25.03 0.27
N LEU A 25 -12.03 24.92 -1.04
CA LEU A 25 -10.99 25.01 -2.06
C LEU A 25 -10.30 26.38 -2.08
N LYS A 26 -11.03 27.48 -1.86
CA LYS A 26 -10.46 28.83 -1.74
C LYS A 26 -9.55 28.94 -0.51
N THR A 27 -10.03 28.53 0.67
CA THR A 27 -9.24 28.59 1.90
C THR A 27 -7.98 27.72 1.82
N LEU A 28 -8.05 26.56 1.15
CA LEU A 28 -6.88 25.70 0.93
C LEU A 28 -5.86 26.35 0.00
N ALA A 29 -6.32 27.07 -1.03
CA ALA A 29 -5.43 27.82 -1.92
C ALA A 29 -4.71 28.96 -1.18
N GLU A 30 -5.43 29.71 -0.34
CA GLU A 30 -4.84 30.75 0.53
C GLU A 30 -3.85 30.16 1.55
N LEU A 31 -4.20 29.03 2.16
CA LEU A 31 -3.33 28.31 3.09
C LEU A 31 -2.03 27.87 2.40
N ALA A 32 -2.14 27.30 1.20
CA ALA A 32 -0.99 26.86 0.42
C ALA A 32 -0.13 28.04 -0.05
N ALA A 33 -0.73 29.21 -0.36
CA ALA A 33 -0.04 30.42 -0.78
C ALA A 33 0.87 31.04 0.29
N ARG A 34 0.82 30.55 1.54
CA ARG A 34 1.82 30.88 2.57
C ARG A 34 3.21 30.34 2.23
N HIS A 35 3.28 29.30 1.39
CA HIS A 35 4.54 28.78 0.87
C HIS A 35 5.08 29.68 -0.25
N PRO A 36 6.38 30.06 -0.24
CA PRO A 36 6.95 30.96 -1.25
C PRO A 36 6.75 30.50 -2.70
N ALA A 37 6.90 29.19 -2.97
CA ALA A 37 6.71 28.65 -4.31
C ALA A 37 5.25 28.76 -4.81
N VAL A 38 4.27 28.68 -3.88
CA VAL A 38 2.85 28.84 -4.22
C VAL A 38 2.48 30.32 -4.34
N ALA A 39 3.04 31.18 -3.49
CA ALA A 39 2.88 32.62 -3.59
C ALA A 39 3.30 33.16 -4.97
N ALA A 40 4.35 32.58 -5.56
CA ALA A 40 4.83 32.95 -6.90
C ALA A 40 3.83 32.66 -8.03
N VAL A 41 3.00 31.60 -7.90
CA VAL A 41 1.96 31.25 -8.89
C VAL A 41 0.59 31.84 -8.57
N GLY A 42 0.36 32.23 -7.30
CA GLY A 42 -0.85 32.89 -6.81
C GLY A 42 -1.97 31.94 -6.35
N ALA A 43 -2.67 32.33 -5.28
CA ALA A 43 -3.77 31.55 -4.71
C ALA A 43 -4.93 31.35 -5.70
N ASP A 44 -5.26 32.35 -6.52
CA ASP A 44 -6.32 32.23 -7.52
C ASP A 44 -6.04 31.11 -8.53
N THR A 45 -4.78 31.01 -9.00
CA THR A 45 -4.34 29.94 -9.91
C THR A 45 -4.52 28.56 -9.26
N VAL A 46 -4.12 28.43 -7.99
CA VAL A 46 -4.26 27.18 -7.22
C VAL A 46 -5.73 26.80 -7.08
N TYR A 47 -6.58 27.74 -6.67
CA TYR A 47 -8.01 27.53 -6.53
C TYR A 47 -8.64 27.08 -7.85
N GLN A 48 -8.34 27.75 -8.98
CA GLN A 48 -8.88 27.39 -10.28
C GLN A 48 -8.48 25.96 -10.70
N LYS A 49 -7.21 25.57 -10.49
CA LYS A 49 -6.72 24.23 -10.82
C LYS A 49 -7.37 23.16 -9.92
N LEU A 50 -7.53 23.43 -8.62
CA LEU A 50 -8.23 22.54 -7.69
C LEU A 50 -9.72 22.39 -8.06
N SER A 51 -10.42 23.49 -8.32
CA SER A 51 -11.84 23.47 -8.72
C SER A 51 -12.05 22.74 -10.03
N THR A 52 -11.18 22.97 -11.03
CA THR A 52 -11.22 22.24 -12.30
C THR A 52 -11.08 20.74 -12.08
N ARG A 53 -10.14 20.31 -11.21
CA ARG A 53 -9.95 18.90 -10.90
C ARG A 53 -11.16 18.32 -10.14
N GLU A 54 -11.67 19.02 -9.13
CA GLU A 54 -12.79 18.55 -8.32
C GLU A 54 -14.09 18.41 -9.15
N ALA A 55 -14.27 19.24 -10.17
CA ALA A 55 -15.39 19.16 -11.11
C ALA A 55 -15.38 17.89 -11.97
N GLN A 56 -14.23 17.27 -12.22
CA GLN A 56 -14.12 15.99 -12.95
C GLN A 56 -14.63 14.80 -12.13
N GLY A 57 -14.74 14.97 -10.81
CA GLY A 57 -15.13 13.92 -9.89
C GLY A 57 -14.57 14.20 -8.51
N SER A 58 -15.39 13.96 -7.49
CA SER A 58 -15.04 14.38 -6.15
C SER A 58 -13.78 13.69 -5.63
N THR A 59 -12.93 14.47 -4.95
CA THR A 59 -11.77 13.94 -4.23
C THR A 59 -12.07 13.62 -2.76
N GLY A 60 -13.35 13.61 -2.37
CA GLY A 60 -13.79 13.09 -1.08
C GLY A 60 -13.61 11.56 -1.03
N PHE A 61 -12.52 11.12 -0.42
CA PHE A 61 -12.12 9.71 -0.34
C PHE A 61 -13.03 8.86 0.56
N GLY A 62 -13.77 9.52 1.47
CA GLY A 62 -14.57 8.86 2.51
C GLY A 62 -13.80 8.73 3.83
N ASN A 63 -14.45 8.16 4.85
CA ASN A 63 -13.92 8.04 6.22
C ASN A 63 -13.52 9.39 6.83
N GLY A 64 -14.23 10.46 6.46
CA GLY A 64 -13.95 11.82 6.93
C GLY A 64 -12.75 12.49 6.26
N ILE A 65 -12.29 12.02 5.10
CA ILE A 65 -11.13 12.57 4.38
C ILE A 65 -11.52 13.16 3.02
N ALA A 66 -10.89 14.28 2.66
CA ALA A 66 -10.79 14.77 1.29
C ALA A 66 -9.32 14.91 0.85
N LEU A 67 -9.05 14.63 -0.43
CA LEU A 67 -7.72 14.73 -1.05
C LEU A 67 -7.71 15.65 -2.29
N PRO A 68 -8.03 16.95 -2.17
CA PRO A 68 -7.91 17.87 -3.28
C PRO A 68 -6.48 17.89 -3.80
N HIS A 69 -6.29 17.79 -5.10
CA HIS A 69 -4.96 17.78 -5.68
C HIS A 69 -4.94 18.47 -7.04
N ALA A 70 -3.82 19.09 -7.37
CA ALA A 70 -3.66 19.76 -8.64
C ALA A 70 -2.21 19.77 -9.10
N ARG A 71 -2.04 19.72 -10.41
CA ARG A 71 -0.79 20.01 -11.10
C ARG A 71 -0.84 21.44 -11.61
N ILE A 72 0.18 22.23 -11.30
CA ILE A 72 0.20 23.68 -11.53
C ILE A 72 1.42 24.04 -12.38
N GLU A 73 1.17 24.73 -13.50
CA GLU A 73 2.22 25.27 -14.35
C GLU A 73 2.99 26.37 -13.61
N GLY A 74 4.31 26.38 -13.72
CA GLY A 74 5.18 27.34 -13.03
C GLY A 74 5.46 27.04 -11.56
N LEU A 75 4.81 26.03 -10.97
CA LEU A 75 5.16 25.57 -9.63
C LEU A 75 6.43 24.73 -9.67
N THR A 76 7.42 25.07 -8.84
CA THR A 76 8.78 24.48 -8.90
C THR A 76 8.97 23.27 -8.00
N GLU A 77 8.09 23.07 -7.03
CA GLU A 77 8.19 22.01 -6.02
C GLU A 77 6.83 21.47 -5.62
N PHE A 78 6.82 20.33 -4.93
CA PHE A 78 5.61 19.76 -4.37
C PHE A 78 5.28 20.42 -3.02
N ILE A 79 4.00 20.71 -2.81
CA ILE A 79 3.47 21.19 -1.53
C ILE A 79 2.34 20.28 -1.07
N VAL A 80 2.36 19.94 0.21
CA VAL A 80 1.26 19.29 0.91
C VAL A 80 0.75 20.22 2.01
N ALA A 81 -0.52 20.63 1.90
CA ALA A 81 -1.19 21.44 2.91
C ALA A 81 -2.19 20.59 3.71
N LEU A 82 -2.24 20.81 5.03
CA LEU A 82 -3.08 20.03 5.96
C LEU A 82 -4.12 20.94 6.60
N ALA A 83 -5.38 20.54 6.56
CA ALA A 83 -6.45 21.28 7.20
C ALA A 83 -7.39 20.35 7.96
N VAL A 84 -7.68 20.67 9.21
CA VAL A 84 -8.76 20.03 9.98
C VAL A 84 -9.94 20.98 10.05
N ALA A 85 -11.12 20.50 9.67
CA ALA A 85 -12.41 21.16 9.86
C ALA A 85 -13.13 20.52 11.07
N PRO A 86 -13.14 21.16 12.26
CA PRO A 86 -13.67 20.55 13.47
C PRO A 86 -15.13 20.07 13.32
N ARG A 87 -15.97 20.86 12.65
CA ARG A 87 -17.39 20.57 12.38
C ARG A 87 -17.64 19.68 11.16
N GLY A 88 -16.59 19.37 10.40
CA GLY A 88 -16.66 18.71 9.11
C GLY A 88 -17.29 19.57 8.01
N VAL A 89 -16.92 19.27 6.76
CA VAL A 89 -17.41 19.97 5.56
C VAL A 89 -18.06 18.98 4.60
N GLU A 90 -19.12 19.42 3.93
CA GLU A 90 -19.72 18.66 2.83
C GLU A 90 -18.78 18.68 1.64
N PHE A 91 -18.22 17.51 1.32
CA PHE A 91 -17.25 17.38 0.24
C PHE A 91 -17.67 16.34 -0.80
N ASN A 92 -18.96 15.93 -0.84
CA ASN A 92 -19.47 14.87 -1.71
C ASN A 92 -18.62 13.59 -1.68
N ALA A 93 -18.17 13.20 -0.48
CA ALA A 93 -17.38 11.99 -0.31
C ALA A 93 -18.16 10.74 -0.76
N MET A 94 -17.43 9.70 -1.17
CA MET A 94 -18.02 8.45 -1.66
C MET A 94 -18.98 7.78 -0.68
N ASP A 95 -18.70 7.90 0.62
CA ASP A 95 -19.53 7.38 1.71
C ASP A 95 -20.61 8.36 2.19
N LYS A 96 -20.75 9.51 1.51
CA LYS A 96 -21.68 10.61 1.82
C LYS A 96 -21.50 11.23 3.20
N LYS A 97 -20.33 11.03 3.84
CA LYS A 97 -20.01 11.66 5.14
C LYS A 97 -19.27 12.97 4.94
N LYS A 98 -19.40 13.87 5.92
CA LYS A 98 -18.59 15.09 6.00
C LYS A 98 -17.11 14.77 6.16
N CYS A 99 -16.26 15.54 5.48
CA CYS A 99 -14.81 15.45 5.60
C CYS A 99 -14.34 16.35 6.74
N ARG A 100 -13.53 15.81 7.66
CA ARG A 100 -12.91 16.56 8.76
C ARG A 100 -11.43 16.80 8.53
N LEU A 101 -10.75 15.90 7.83
CA LEU A 101 -9.35 16.06 7.45
C LEU A 101 -9.26 16.29 5.95
N ILE A 102 -8.62 17.38 5.55
CA ILE A 102 -8.37 17.71 4.15
C ILE A 102 -6.86 17.78 3.96
N VAL A 103 -6.33 16.96 3.04
CA VAL A 103 -4.91 16.95 2.69
C VAL A 103 -4.78 17.32 1.23
N THR A 104 -4.26 18.52 0.98
CA THR A 104 -4.15 19.08 -0.36
C THR A 104 -2.76 18.81 -0.94
N ILE A 105 -2.69 18.33 -2.18
CA ILE A 105 -1.41 18.01 -2.85
C ILE A 105 -1.26 18.87 -4.11
N LEU A 106 -0.25 19.74 -4.12
CA LEU A 106 0.10 20.58 -5.26
C LEU A 106 1.47 20.17 -5.79
N GLY A 107 1.64 20.18 -7.10
CA GLY A 107 2.96 19.92 -7.68
C GLY A 107 3.13 20.45 -9.09
N PRO A 108 4.35 20.40 -9.65
CA PRO A 108 4.66 20.88 -10.98
C PRO A 108 3.84 20.15 -12.06
N ALA A 109 3.48 20.85 -13.14
CA ALA A 109 2.67 20.29 -14.22
C ALA A 109 3.33 19.11 -14.93
N GLU A 110 4.65 19.14 -15.04
CA GLU A 110 5.48 18.23 -15.82
C GLU A 110 5.79 16.94 -15.05
N GLN A 111 5.70 16.95 -13.71
CA GLN A 111 6.12 15.84 -12.84
C GLN A 111 4.96 14.89 -12.50
N VAL A 112 4.38 14.27 -13.54
CA VAL A 112 3.18 13.40 -13.40
C VAL A 112 3.43 12.18 -12.53
N THR A 113 4.52 11.46 -12.81
CA THR A 113 4.87 10.22 -12.12
C THR A 113 5.10 10.47 -10.62
N GLU A 114 5.80 11.55 -10.30
CA GLU A 114 6.09 11.97 -8.93
C GLU A 114 4.80 12.39 -8.22
N HIS A 115 3.89 13.09 -8.90
CA HIS A 115 2.58 13.44 -8.35
C HIS A 115 1.78 12.19 -7.96
N LEU A 116 1.77 11.16 -8.82
CA LEU A 116 1.12 9.89 -8.50
C LEU A 116 1.77 9.18 -7.31
N LYS A 117 3.11 9.22 -7.20
CA LYS A 117 3.84 8.66 -6.04
C LYS A 117 3.44 9.37 -4.73
N VAL A 118 3.36 10.70 -4.74
CA VAL A 118 2.94 11.49 -3.56
C VAL A 118 1.51 11.17 -3.18
N LEU A 119 0.59 11.18 -4.15
CA LEU A 119 -0.82 10.84 -3.93
C LEU A 119 -0.99 9.44 -3.33
N ALA A 120 -0.26 8.45 -3.85
CA ALA A 120 -0.27 7.09 -3.34
C ALA A 120 0.27 7.00 -1.91
N ALA A 121 1.35 7.72 -1.59
CA ALA A 121 1.93 7.74 -0.25
C ALA A 121 1.00 8.39 0.78
N VAL A 122 0.43 9.56 0.46
CA VAL A 122 -0.55 10.24 1.32
C VAL A 122 -1.77 9.36 1.53
N SER A 123 -2.31 8.76 0.46
CA SER A 123 -3.48 7.87 0.56
C SER A 123 -3.22 6.67 1.48
N ARG A 124 -2.01 6.09 1.47
CA ARG A 124 -1.61 5.00 2.38
C ARG A 124 -1.64 5.43 3.85
N ILE A 125 -1.05 6.59 4.16
CA ILE A 125 -1.01 7.13 5.52
C ILE A 125 -2.43 7.37 6.04
N LEU A 126 -3.28 7.96 5.20
CA LEU A 126 -4.66 8.26 5.55
C LEU A 126 -5.56 7.03 5.58
N GLY A 127 -5.15 5.90 4.99
CA GLY A 127 -5.84 4.61 5.09
C GLY A 127 -5.84 4.04 6.52
N ASN A 128 -4.88 4.41 7.36
CA ASN A 128 -4.78 3.95 8.75
C ASN A 128 -5.73 4.74 9.68
N ALA A 129 -6.67 4.05 10.31
CA ALA A 129 -7.69 4.68 11.17
C ALA A 129 -7.11 5.43 12.37
N THR A 130 -6.12 4.86 13.04
CA THR A 130 -5.44 5.49 14.19
C THR A 130 -4.75 6.79 13.76
N THR A 131 -4.13 6.80 12.58
CA THR A 131 -3.49 7.99 12.01
C THR A 131 -4.53 9.08 11.73
N ARG A 132 -5.65 8.73 11.09
CA ARG A 132 -6.73 9.70 10.85
C ARG A 132 -7.22 10.32 12.15
N THR A 133 -7.51 9.49 13.14
CA THR A 133 -8.01 9.95 14.44
C THR A 133 -7.00 10.87 15.12
N GLU A 134 -5.71 10.54 15.07
CA GLU A 134 -4.66 11.40 15.61
C GLU A 134 -4.60 12.75 14.90
N LEU A 135 -4.55 12.77 13.56
CA LEU A 135 -4.48 14.00 12.77
C LEU A 135 -5.72 14.88 12.98
N ILE A 136 -6.91 14.28 13.00
CA ILE A 136 -8.18 15.00 13.21
C ILE A 136 -8.26 15.64 14.60
N ASN A 137 -7.61 15.06 15.61
CA ASN A 137 -7.63 15.56 16.98
C ASN A 137 -6.36 16.32 17.37
N ALA A 138 -5.52 16.68 16.40
CA ALA A 138 -4.33 17.47 16.65
C ALA A 138 -4.70 18.82 17.30
N PRO A 139 -4.09 19.21 18.44
CA PRO A 139 -4.47 20.41 19.19
C PRO A 139 -3.97 21.71 18.55
N SER A 140 -3.07 21.64 17.57
CA SER A 140 -2.46 22.80 16.93
C SER A 140 -1.94 22.46 15.53
N ALA A 141 -1.71 23.48 14.70
CA ALA A 141 -1.09 23.31 13.39
C ALA A 141 0.30 22.66 13.48
N THR A 142 1.08 22.97 14.52
CA THR A 142 2.37 22.33 14.80
C THR A 142 2.20 20.85 15.08
N ALA A 143 1.29 20.47 15.99
CA ALA A 143 1.05 19.07 16.32
C ALA A 143 0.51 18.28 15.11
N LEU A 144 -0.33 18.92 14.28
CA LEU A 144 -0.82 18.33 13.03
C LEU A 144 0.33 18.06 12.05
N HIS A 145 1.19 19.06 11.85
CA HIS A 145 2.38 18.96 11.00
C HIS A 145 3.32 17.86 11.48
N GLU A 146 3.72 17.88 12.75
CA GLU A 146 4.63 16.90 13.34
C GLU A 146 4.05 15.49 13.30
N SER A 147 2.75 15.33 13.62
CA SER A 147 2.08 14.02 13.54
C SER A 147 2.07 13.49 12.11
N PHE A 148 1.79 14.34 11.13
CA PHE A 148 1.82 13.93 9.72
C PHE A 148 3.23 13.61 9.25
N VAL A 149 4.21 14.47 9.55
CA VAL A 149 5.62 14.26 9.18
C VAL A 149 6.18 13.01 9.84
N ARG A 150 5.89 12.74 11.11
CA ARG A 150 6.30 11.50 11.78
C ARG A 150 5.72 10.28 11.09
N ARG A 151 4.47 10.36 10.63
CA ARG A 151 3.83 9.28 9.88
C ARG A 151 4.40 9.14 8.48
N VAL A 152 4.83 10.21 7.84
CA VAL A 152 5.49 10.20 6.55
C VAL A 152 6.91 9.65 6.64
N ALA A 153 7.70 10.10 7.62
CA ALA A 153 9.06 9.65 7.88
C ALA A 153 9.10 8.20 8.41
N GLY A 154 8.05 7.79 9.14
CA GLY A 154 7.82 6.40 9.55
C GLY A 154 7.02 5.56 8.54
N ALA A 155 6.51 6.14 7.44
CA ALA A 155 5.81 5.44 6.38
C ALA A 155 6.78 5.01 5.28
N GLU A 156 7.63 4.06 5.64
CA GLU A 156 7.94 2.96 4.73
C GLU A 156 6.61 2.39 4.17
N PRO A 157 6.56 1.96 2.90
CA PRO A 157 5.32 1.56 2.28
C PRO A 157 4.78 0.24 2.85
N GLY A 158 3.83 0.32 3.81
CA GLY A 158 3.07 -0.85 4.26
C GLY A 158 2.40 -0.64 5.62
N ALA A 159 1.08 -0.42 5.63
CA ALA A 159 0.29 -0.47 6.86
C ALA A 159 -1.17 -0.88 6.58
N SER A 160 -1.35 -2.03 5.93
CA SER A 160 -2.36 -3.00 6.39
C SER A 160 -1.63 -3.88 7.40
N ASP A 161 -2.11 -3.97 8.64
CA ASP A 161 -1.57 -4.83 9.72
C ASP A 161 -0.04 -5.00 9.67
N GLN A 162 0.72 -4.11 10.32
CA GLN A 162 2.20 -4.07 10.31
C GLN A 162 2.85 -5.25 11.05
N ARG A 163 2.44 -6.47 10.74
CA ARG A 163 3.33 -7.62 10.88
C ARG A 163 4.23 -7.61 9.67
N LYS A 164 5.54 -7.67 9.88
CA LYS A 164 6.46 -7.91 8.77
C LYS A 164 6.05 -9.24 8.14
N MET A 165 5.93 -9.27 6.82
CA MET A 165 5.47 -10.45 6.10
C MET A 165 6.64 -11.01 5.30
N LYS A 166 6.63 -12.32 5.11
CA LYS A 166 7.46 -13.02 4.15
C LYS A 166 6.58 -13.67 3.10
N LEU A 167 7.11 -13.73 1.87
CA LEU A 167 6.56 -14.56 0.82
C LEU A 167 7.11 -15.96 1.04
N LEU A 168 6.22 -16.89 1.34
CA LEU A 168 6.54 -18.30 1.43
C LEU A 168 6.21 -18.95 0.10
N VAL A 169 7.20 -19.59 -0.51
CA VAL A 169 7.05 -20.43 -1.70
C VAL A 169 7.38 -21.86 -1.28
N LEU A 170 6.38 -22.72 -1.31
CA LEU A 170 6.52 -24.15 -0.99
C LEU A 170 6.28 -24.96 -2.25
N ILE A 171 7.27 -25.75 -2.66
CA ILE A 171 7.16 -26.69 -3.78
C ILE A 171 6.95 -28.08 -3.21
N LEU A 172 5.80 -28.70 -3.49
CA LEU A 172 5.46 -30.06 -3.05
C LEU A 172 5.42 -30.99 -4.26
N TYR A 173 6.16 -32.10 -4.22
CA TYR A 173 6.14 -33.14 -5.26
C TYR A 173 5.21 -34.30 -4.94
N LEU A 174 4.70 -34.37 -3.71
CA LEU A 174 3.82 -35.43 -3.23
C LEU A 174 2.40 -34.88 -3.09
N GLU A 175 1.54 -35.19 -4.06
CA GLU A 175 0.18 -34.66 -4.14
C GLU A 175 -0.67 -34.98 -2.90
N ASP A 176 -0.44 -36.13 -2.28
CA ASP A 176 -1.20 -36.58 -1.10
C ASP A 176 -1.06 -35.64 0.10
N MET A 177 0.04 -34.89 0.20
CA MET A 177 0.31 -33.98 1.32
C MET A 177 -0.28 -32.58 1.13
N LEU A 178 -0.87 -32.29 -0.04
CA LEU A 178 -1.41 -30.96 -0.32
C LEU A 178 -2.51 -30.58 0.67
N TYR A 179 -3.43 -31.50 0.97
CA TYR A 179 -4.55 -31.24 1.86
C TYR A 179 -4.10 -31.02 3.30
N ASP A 180 -3.13 -31.81 3.77
CA ASP A 180 -2.56 -31.67 5.12
C ASP A 180 -1.88 -30.30 5.28
N VAL A 181 -1.15 -29.85 4.25
CA VAL A 181 -0.54 -28.51 4.22
C VAL A 181 -1.60 -27.40 4.22
N MET A 182 -2.68 -27.55 3.46
CA MET A 182 -3.78 -26.58 3.45
C MET A 182 -4.50 -26.52 4.81
N GLU A 183 -4.76 -27.68 5.44
CA GLU A 183 -5.34 -27.74 6.77
C GLU A 183 -4.44 -27.03 7.80
N PHE A 184 -3.14 -27.32 7.77
CA PHE A 184 -2.16 -26.66 8.62
C PHE A 184 -2.14 -25.14 8.41
N PHE A 185 -2.19 -24.67 7.17
CA PHE A 185 -2.24 -23.25 6.85
C PHE A 185 -3.48 -22.58 7.47
N LEU A 186 -4.66 -23.22 7.38
CA LEU A 186 -5.87 -22.72 8.00
C LEU A 186 -5.76 -22.64 9.53
N GLN A 187 -5.17 -23.66 10.17
CA GLN A 187 -4.93 -23.68 11.62
C GLN A 187 -3.96 -22.57 12.07
N GLU A 188 -2.94 -22.28 11.26
CA GLU A 188 -2.00 -21.17 11.48
C GLU A 188 -2.58 -19.81 11.06
N GLY A 189 -3.84 -19.75 10.63
CA GLY A 189 -4.50 -18.50 10.21
C GLY A 189 -3.89 -17.90 8.95
N ILE A 190 -3.33 -18.73 8.08
CA ILE A 190 -2.96 -18.42 6.70
C ILE A 190 -4.20 -18.73 5.85
N ASP A 191 -5.04 -17.73 5.67
CA ASP A 191 -6.36 -17.86 5.05
C ASP A 191 -6.38 -17.53 3.55
N GLY A 192 -5.19 -17.45 2.94
CA GLY A 192 -5.03 -17.20 1.51
C GLY A 192 -3.69 -17.68 0.97
N ALA A 193 -3.75 -18.54 -0.04
CA ALA A 193 -2.60 -19.04 -0.79
C ALA A 193 -2.99 -19.24 -2.27
N THR A 194 -2.01 -19.09 -3.16
CA THR A 194 -2.16 -19.43 -4.59
C THR A 194 -1.43 -20.74 -4.85
N ILE A 195 -2.09 -21.68 -5.54
CA ILE A 195 -1.51 -22.96 -5.93
C ILE A 195 -1.27 -22.93 -7.45
N LEU A 196 -0.06 -23.25 -7.87
CA LEU A 196 0.35 -23.37 -9.26
C LEU A 196 0.80 -24.80 -9.54
N ASP A 197 0.29 -25.39 -10.62
CA ASP A 197 0.74 -26.69 -11.09
C ASP A 197 2.04 -26.55 -11.89
N GLY A 198 3.06 -27.27 -11.46
CA GLY A 198 4.39 -27.29 -12.05
C GLY A 198 4.72 -28.63 -12.68
N ALA A 199 5.57 -28.59 -13.70
CA ALA A 199 6.20 -29.75 -14.31
C ALA A 199 7.70 -29.67 -14.06
N GLY A 200 8.29 -30.74 -13.53
CA GLY A 200 9.72 -30.86 -13.35
C GLY A 200 10.45 -30.88 -14.70
N MET A 201 11.73 -30.47 -14.70
CA MET A 201 12.52 -30.40 -15.93
C MET A 201 12.65 -31.74 -16.67
N GLY A 202 12.54 -32.88 -15.96
CA GLY A 202 12.57 -34.21 -16.58
C GLY A 202 11.49 -34.40 -17.66
N GLU A 203 10.32 -33.77 -17.48
CA GLU A 203 9.24 -33.79 -18.49
C GLU A 203 9.68 -33.14 -19.80
N TYR A 204 10.40 -32.02 -19.75
CA TYR A 204 10.86 -31.29 -20.94
C TYR A 204 12.15 -31.87 -21.51
N VAL A 205 13.11 -32.24 -20.66
CA VAL A 205 14.42 -32.74 -21.07
C VAL A 205 14.30 -34.13 -21.70
N SER A 206 13.29 -34.93 -21.33
CA SER A 206 12.99 -36.20 -22.00
C SER A 206 12.73 -36.07 -23.51
N ASN A 207 12.30 -34.89 -23.97
CA ASN A 207 12.04 -34.61 -25.39
C ASN A 207 13.28 -34.10 -26.15
N VAL A 208 14.43 -33.92 -25.47
CA VAL A 208 15.68 -33.46 -26.08
C VAL A 208 16.51 -34.70 -26.47
N PRO A 209 16.83 -34.91 -27.77
CA PRO A 209 17.52 -36.12 -28.24
C PRO A 209 18.85 -36.44 -27.53
N LEU A 210 19.56 -35.39 -27.10
CA LEU A 210 20.84 -35.51 -26.39
C LEU A 210 20.71 -36.19 -25.01
N PHE A 211 19.53 -36.12 -24.38
CA PHE A 211 19.29 -36.63 -23.02
C PHE A 211 18.37 -37.86 -23.00
N ALA A 212 18.03 -38.41 -24.17
CA ALA A 212 17.10 -39.53 -24.31
C ALA A 212 17.59 -40.82 -23.60
N GLU A 213 18.90 -41.04 -23.52
CA GLU A 213 19.48 -42.19 -22.82
C GLU A 213 19.41 -42.07 -21.28
N PHE A 214 19.24 -40.85 -20.75
CA PHE A 214 19.09 -40.58 -19.32
C PHE A 214 17.63 -40.65 -18.84
N ILE A 215 16.68 -40.90 -19.76
CA ILE A 215 15.25 -41.00 -19.45
C ILE A 215 14.99 -42.07 -18.38
N GLY A 216 15.69 -43.21 -18.43
CA GLY A 216 15.55 -44.28 -17.42
C GLY A 216 15.98 -43.88 -16.00
N PHE A 217 16.84 -42.86 -15.86
CA PHE A 217 17.28 -42.32 -14.57
C PHE A 217 16.34 -41.22 -14.05
N MET A 218 15.60 -40.55 -14.95
CA MET A 218 14.65 -39.47 -14.63
C MET A 218 13.17 -39.92 -14.61
N GLN A 219 12.90 -41.20 -14.88
CA GLN A 219 11.56 -41.79 -14.94
C GLN A 219 11.01 -42.29 -13.59
N GLU A 220 11.51 -41.81 -12.45
CA GLU A 220 10.80 -42.01 -11.20
C GLU A 220 9.63 -41.03 -11.12
N LYS A 221 8.44 -41.55 -11.51
CA LYS A 221 7.09 -41.00 -11.29
C LYS A 221 6.93 -39.51 -11.59
N LYS A 222 6.34 -39.20 -12.75
CA LYS A 222 5.63 -37.93 -13.07
C LYS A 222 5.91 -36.81 -12.08
N ASN A 223 7.04 -36.12 -12.27
CA ASN A 223 7.48 -35.01 -11.42
C ASN A 223 6.59 -33.78 -11.60
N HIS A 224 5.29 -33.92 -11.34
CA HIS A 224 4.40 -32.78 -11.18
C HIS A 224 4.57 -32.27 -9.76
N SER A 225 4.69 -30.96 -9.63
CA SER A 225 4.77 -30.30 -8.35
C SER A 225 3.60 -29.34 -8.19
N LYS A 226 3.18 -29.15 -6.94
CA LYS A 226 2.30 -28.06 -6.54
C LYS A 226 3.17 -26.98 -5.93
N THR A 227 3.24 -25.83 -6.57
CA THR A 227 3.88 -24.65 -6.00
C THR A 227 2.84 -23.83 -5.27
N ILE A 228 2.94 -23.77 -3.94
CA ILE A 228 2.07 -23.00 -3.07
C ILE A 228 2.78 -21.68 -2.74
N ILE A 229 2.10 -20.58 -3.01
CA ILE A 229 2.58 -19.22 -2.75
C ILE A 229 1.65 -18.59 -1.71
N ALA A 230 2.20 -18.24 -0.55
CA ALA A 230 1.46 -17.65 0.56
C ALA A 230 2.22 -16.46 1.18
N LEU A 231 1.48 -15.54 1.79
CA LEU A 231 2.03 -14.48 2.62
C LEU A 231 1.91 -14.92 4.07
N VAL A 232 3.04 -14.96 4.77
CA VAL A 232 3.11 -15.40 6.16
C VAL A 232 3.74 -14.32 7.04
N PRO A 233 3.31 -14.14 8.30
CA PRO A 233 3.99 -13.22 9.20
C PRO A 233 5.39 -13.71 9.56
N GLU A 234 6.38 -12.81 9.51
CA GLU A 234 7.78 -13.09 9.81
C GLU A 234 7.95 -13.67 11.20
N GLU A 235 7.22 -13.16 12.20
CA GLU A 235 7.33 -13.67 13.57
C GLU A 235 6.85 -15.13 13.73
N ARG A 236 6.15 -15.66 12.72
CA ARG A 236 5.68 -17.05 12.68
C ARG A 236 6.45 -17.92 11.68
N GLU A 237 7.41 -17.36 10.94
CA GLU A 237 8.17 -18.06 9.89
C GLU A 237 8.71 -19.41 10.38
N LYS A 238 9.48 -19.40 11.47
CA LYS A 238 10.09 -20.62 12.01
C LYS A 238 9.03 -21.66 12.38
N ARG A 239 7.97 -21.26 13.08
CA ARG A 239 6.87 -22.16 13.47
C ARG A 239 6.18 -22.77 12.25
N ILE A 240 6.00 -21.99 11.20
CA ILE A 240 5.37 -22.44 9.95
C ILE A 240 6.28 -23.45 9.25
N ILE A 241 7.59 -23.20 9.18
CA ILE A 241 8.56 -24.14 8.59
C ILE A 241 8.59 -25.44 9.41
N ASP A 242 8.72 -25.37 10.73
CA ASP A 242 8.74 -26.54 11.61
C ASP A 242 7.44 -27.37 11.46
N GLY A 243 6.30 -26.72 11.31
CA GLY A 243 5.01 -27.37 11.07
C GLY A 243 4.91 -28.01 9.68
N LEU A 244 5.44 -27.36 8.64
CA LEU A 244 5.55 -27.96 7.31
C LEU A 244 6.45 -29.21 7.34
N GLU A 245 7.58 -29.18 8.03
CA GLU A 245 8.46 -30.36 8.18
C GLU A 245 7.78 -31.51 8.94
N SER A 246 6.86 -31.22 9.85
CA SER A 246 6.07 -32.26 10.51
C SER A 246 5.15 -33.02 9.54
N ILE A 247 4.79 -32.39 8.42
CA ILE A 247 3.95 -32.96 7.37
C ILE A 247 4.83 -33.61 6.30
N THR A 248 5.80 -32.86 5.78
CA THR A 248 6.63 -33.28 4.64
C THR A 248 7.80 -34.20 5.03
N GLY A 249 8.10 -34.28 6.33
CA GLY A 249 9.39 -34.74 6.83
C GLY A 249 10.47 -33.66 6.73
N ASP A 250 11.61 -33.95 7.34
CA ASP A 250 12.84 -33.14 7.31
C ASP A 250 13.22 -32.75 5.88
N MET A 251 13.17 -31.45 5.57
CA MET A 251 13.39 -30.91 4.23
C MET A 251 14.88 -30.69 3.90
N ASP A 252 15.77 -30.73 4.90
CA ASP A 252 17.22 -30.66 4.68
C ASP A 252 17.77 -32.03 4.23
N THR A 253 17.17 -33.12 4.71
CA THR A 253 17.67 -34.48 4.45
C THR A 253 16.81 -35.32 3.51
N LYS A 254 15.53 -35.00 3.33
CA LYS A 254 14.63 -35.73 2.43
C LYS A 254 14.27 -34.93 1.19
N GLN A 255 14.10 -35.65 0.06
CA GLN A 255 13.61 -35.06 -1.19
C GLN A 255 12.08 -35.19 -1.26
N GLY A 256 11.40 -34.16 -1.77
CA GLY A 256 9.95 -34.18 -2.02
C GLY A 256 9.22 -32.89 -1.66
N ALA A 257 9.85 -32.01 -0.87
CA ALA A 257 9.37 -30.67 -0.60
C ALA A 257 10.55 -29.68 -0.57
N MET A 258 10.29 -28.43 -0.92
CA MET A 258 11.26 -27.34 -0.76
C MET A 258 10.50 -26.08 -0.34
N VAL A 259 10.96 -25.43 0.72
CA VAL A 259 10.45 -24.14 1.16
C VAL A 259 11.46 -23.04 0.90
N ILE A 260 11.00 -21.92 0.37
CA ILE A 260 11.77 -20.70 0.18
C ILE A 260 11.00 -19.57 0.87
N THR A 261 11.69 -18.80 1.69
CA THR A 261 11.14 -17.57 2.27
C THR A 261 11.87 -16.36 1.72
N LEU A 262 11.11 -15.34 1.34
CA LEU A 262 11.62 -14.08 0.81
C LEU A 262 11.05 -12.93 1.63
N ASP A 263 11.90 -11.97 1.97
CA ASP A 263 11.46 -10.75 2.65
C ASP A 263 10.57 -9.92 1.71
N VAL A 264 9.38 -9.57 2.18
CA VAL A 264 8.44 -8.74 1.41
C VAL A 264 8.53 -7.32 1.89
N SER A 265 9.21 -6.48 1.10
CA SER A 265 9.29 -5.04 1.36
C SER A 265 7.98 -4.30 1.07
N PHE A 266 7.10 -4.87 0.23
CA PHE A 266 5.81 -4.29 -0.09
C PHE A 266 4.80 -5.33 -0.61
N TYR A 267 3.56 -5.27 -0.11
CA TYR A 267 2.41 -5.97 -0.69
C TYR A 267 1.13 -5.15 -0.48
N LYS A 268 0.08 -5.45 -1.25
CA LYS A 268 -1.24 -4.81 -1.12
C LYS A 268 -2.35 -5.79 -1.50
N GLY A 269 -3.43 -5.79 -0.74
CA GLY A 269 -4.56 -6.70 -0.93
C GLY A 269 -4.48 -7.93 -0.03
N SER A 270 -5.30 -8.93 -0.31
CA SER A 270 -5.32 -10.19 0.43
C SER A 270 -5.51 -11.35 -0.56
N MET A 271 -4.93 -12.50 -0.24
CA MET A 271 -5.14 -13.75 -0.96
C MET A 271 -6.31 -14.58 -0.39
N ARG A 272 -7.08 -14.02 0.55
CA ARG A 272 -8.26 -14.67 1.13
C ARG A 272 -9.30 -14.96 0.05
N MET A 273 -9.84 -16.18 0.04
CA MET A 273 -11.04 -16.49 -0.73
C MET A 273 -12.24 -15.73 -0.13
N MET A 274 -13.04 -15.08 -0.98
CA MET A 274 -14.33 -14.49 -0.59
C MET A 274 -15.41 -15.55 -0.47
#